data_AF-A0AA93CJA9-F1
#
_entry.id   AF-A0AA93CJA9-F1
#
_cell.length_a   1.000
_cell.length_b   1.000
_cell.length_c   1.000
_cell.angle_alpha   90.00
_cell.angle_beta   90.00
_cell.angle_gamma   90.00
#
_symmetry.space_group_name_H-M   'P 1'
#
loop_
_entity.id
_entity.type
_entity.pdbx_description
1 polymer ?
#
loop_
_entity_poly.entity_id
_entity_poly.type
_entity_poly.pdbx_seq_one_letter_code
_entity_poly.pdbx_strand_id
1 'polypeptide(L)'
;DDVEKLEKVIVKGAKKKEEFNDAFISDNVKRNARKISKQDTQNFPNILDYIATKGFRVKYGTGTTTSEGEDPLISILPVNSATVNGAGVAVYIDDFRLSSLDLLFNLQTADIDQVLVDRNGAITGLSGSGTILIYTRKVPLEGYSNQKQSSYITEYSLDKGFEPIKEFYTPKYLNYSSSGFKNYGTIHWEAQLQPDKNGSALFKIPDTGLEGVTFYIEGMGSDGTLISKIQTIQNKNSN
;
A
#
# COMPACT_ATOMS: atom_id res chain seq x y z
N ASP A 1 13.69 -26.37 18.48
CA ASP A 1 13.42 -25.16 17.68
C ASP A 1 13.75 -25.42 16.22
N ASP A 2 12.84 -26.09 15.51
CA ASP A 2 12.93 -26.24 14.05
C ASP A 2 12.17 -25.08 13.41
N VAL A 3 12.90 -24.19 12.74
CA VAL A 3 12.34 -23.04 12.02
C VAL A 3 12.79 -23.12 10.57
N GLU A 4 11.83 -23.16 9.66
CA GLU A 4 12.08 -23.17 8.21
C GLU A 4 12.24 -21.74 7.68
N LYS A 5 13.23 -21.55 6.80
CA LYS A 5 13.59 -20.26 6.19
C LYS A 5 13.06 -20.22 4.76
N LEU A 6 12.30 -19.18 4.39
CA LEU A 6 11.67 -19.08 3.07
C LEU A 6 12.65 -18.66 1.96
N GLU A 7 12.44 -19.21 0.76
CA GLU A 7 13.00 -18.70 -0.49
C GLU A 7 12.14 -17.55 -1.05
N LYS A 8 12.82 -16.54 -1.60
CA LYS A 8 12.20 -15.32 -2.12
C LYS A 8 11.53 -15.57 -3.47
N VAL A 9 10.20 -15.50 -3.53
CA VAL A 9 9.44 -15.51 -4.79
C VAL A 9 9.35 -14.10 -5.36
N ILE A 10 9.77 -13.90 -6.62
CA ILE A 10 9.70 -12.62 -7.33
C ILE A 10 8.52 -12.65 -8.29
N VAL A 11 7.44 -11.96 -7.94
CA VAL A 11 6.27 -11.77 -8.81
C VAL A 11 6.55 -10.62 -9.78
N LYS A 12 6.57 -10.89 -11.09
CA LYS A 12 6.70 -9.88 -12.14
C LYS A 12 5.34 -9.60 -12.78
N GLY A 13 4.68 -8.52 -12.35
CA GLY A 13 3.46 -8.00 -12.98
C GLY A 13 3.76 -6.83 -13.91
N ALA A 14 3.01 -6.71 -15.02
CA ALA A 14 3.06 -5.52 -15.87
C ALA A 14 2.53 -4.31 -15.09
N LYS A 15 3.32 -3.22 -15.07
CA LYS A 15 2.99 -2.00 -14.32
C LYS A 15 1.75 -1.36 -14.92
N LYS A 16 0.59 -1.50 -14.26
CA LYS A 16 -0.62 -0.75 -14.60
C LYS A 16 -0.28 0.74 -14.48
N LYS A 17 -0.72 1.55 -15.44
CA LYS A 17 -0.55 3.01 -15.39
C LYS A 17 -1.27 3.48 -14.13
N GLU A 18 -0.53 4.01 -13.17
CA GLU A 18 -1.10 4.59 -11.96
C GLU A 18 -1.89 5.83 -12.36
N GLU A 19 -3.22 5.71 -12.35
CA GLU A 19 -4.12 6.83 -12.51
C GLU A 19 -4.39 7.38 -11.11
N PHE A 20 -4.18 8.69 -10.94
CA PHE A 20 -4.53 9.37 -9.71
C PHE A 20 -6.05 9.31 -9.54
N ASN A 21 -6.50 8.67 -8.46
CA ASN A 21 -7.90 8.46 -8.19
C ASN A 21 -8.28 9.13 -6.86
N ASP A 22 -8.97 10.26 -6.98
CA ASP A 22 -9.58 10.98 -5.86
C ASP A 22 -11.02 11.36 -6.25
N ALA A 23 -11.99 11.01 -5.42
CA ALA A 23 -13.41 11.27 -5.70
C ALA A 23 -13.75 12.78 -5.71
N PHE A 24 -12.95 13.62 -5.06
CA PHE A 24 -13.20 15.05 -4.88
C PHE A 24 -12.49 15.93 -5.92
N ILE A 25 -11.58 15.36 -6.70
CA ILE A 25 -10.87 16.08 -7.77
C ILE A 25 -11.55 15.80 -9.11
N SER A 26 -11.84 16.84 -9.87
CA SER A 26 -12.51 16.71 -11.15
C SER A 26 -11.60 16.05 -12.20
N ASP A 27 -12.20 15.27 -13.11
CA ASP A 27 -11.42 14.45 -14.07
C ASP A 27 -10.54 15.28 -15.02
N ASN A 28 -10.93 16.53 -15.31
CA ASN A 28 -10.09 17.46 -16.07
C ASN A 28 -8.79 17.82 -15.34
N VAL A 29 -8.83 17.93 -14.02
CA VAL A 29 -7.65 18.17 -13.18
C VAL A 29 -6.83 16.89 -13.05
N LYS A 30 -7.48 15.73 -12.84
CA LYS A 30 -6.80 14.42 -12.79
C LYS A 30 -6.01 14.13 -14.08
N ARG A 31 -6.53 14.54 -15.24
CA ARG A 31 -5.82 14.39 -16.53
C ARG A 31 -4.51 15.18 -16.58
N ASN A 32 -4.36 16.24 -15.79
CA ASN A 32 -3.13 17.01 -15.67
C ASN A 32 -2.19 16.46 -14.59
N ALA A 33 -2.57 15.40 -13.89
CA ALA A 33 -1.72 14.76 -12.91
C ALA A 33 -0.47 14.20 -13.58
N ARG A 34 0.70 14.61 -13.08
CA ARG A 34 1.98 14.20 -13.65
C ARG A 34 2.82 13.52 -12.57
N LYS A 35 3.11 12.24 -12.81
CA LYS A 35 4.11 11.50 -12.03
C LYS A 35 5.50 12.04 -12.36
N ILE A 36 6.25 12.42 -11.33
CA ILE A 36 7.61 12.92 -11.44
C ILE A 36 8.53 11.75 -11.80
N SER A 37 9.25 11.92 -12.90
CA SER A 37 10.24 10.97 -13.40
C SER A 37 11.66 11.37 -13.01
N LYS A 38 12.61 10.44 -13.18
CA LYS A 38 14.04 10.71 -13.02
C LYS A 38 14.50 11.90 -13.86
N GLN A 39 14.00 12.00 -15.09
CA GLN A 39 14.33 13.12 -15.98
C GLN A 39 13.80 14.45 -15.46
N ASP A 40 12.60 14.46 -14.86
CA ASP A 40 12.03 15.68 -14.28
C ASP A 40 12.90 16.17 -13.11
N THR A 41 13.37 15.26 -12.25
CA THR A 41 14.29 15.61 -11.15
C THR A 41 15.65 16.12 -11.63
N GLN A 42 16.16 15.60 -12.76
CA GLN A 42 17.41 16.08 -13.35
C GLN A 42 17.27 17.46 -13.97
N ASN A 43 16.16 17.71 -14.65
CA ASN A 43 15.89 18.99 -15.32
C ASN A 43 15.49 20.08 -14.32
N PHE A 44 14.83 19.70 -13.23
CA PHE A 44 14.29 20.60 -12.22
C PHE A 44 14.68 20.08 -10.83
N PRO A 45 15.91 20.33 -10.34
CA PRO A 45 16.34 19.84 -9.03
C PRO A 45 15.44 20.32 -7.89
N ASN A 46 14.96 21.56 -7.96
CA ASN A 46 14.00 22.14 -7.02
C ASN A 46 12.57 22.08 -7.57
N ILE A 47 11.59 21.82 -6.71
CA ILE A 47 10.18 21.74 -7.12
C ILE A 47 9.64 23.06 -7.68
N LEU A 48 10.17 24.19 -7.23
CA LEU A 48 9.79 25.52 -7.70
C LEU A 48 10.12 25.71 -9.18
N ASP A 49 11.25 25.17 -9.64
CA ASP A 49 11.64 25.22 -11.06
C ASP A 49 10.65 24.43 -11.92
N TYR A 50 10.23 23.26 -11.44
CA TYR A 50 9.21 22.46 -12.10
C TYR A 50 7.87 23.21 -12.15
N ILE A 51 7.44 23.81 -11.04
CA ILE A 51 6.19 24.58 -10.94
C ILE A 51 6.18 25.77 -11.91
N ALA A 52 7.30 26.47 -12.07
CA ALA A 52 7.42 27.59 -13.00
C ALA A 52 7.10 27.16 -14.46
N THR A 53 7.41 25.92 -14.84
CA THR A 53 7.07 25.40 -16.18
C THR A 53 5.57 25.11 -16.35
N LYS A 54 4.80 25.06 -15.26
CA LYS A 54 3.38 24.67 -15.26
C LYS A 54 2.41 25.83 -15.35
N GLY A 55 2.85 27.00 -15.83
CA GLY A 55 1.98 28.16 -16.05
C GLY A 55 1.83 29.04 -14.81
N PHE A 56 2.80 28.97 -13.91
CA PHE A 56 2.93 29.83 -12.74
C PHE A 56 4.22 30.62 -12.80
N ARG A 57 4.22 31.80 -12.19
CA ARG A 57 5.40 32.62 -11.96
C ARG A 57 5.80 32.44 -10.50
N VAL A 58 7.00 31.91 -10.27
CA VAL A 58 7.64 31.87 -8.95
C VAL A 58 8.42 33.17 -8.76
N LYS A 59 8.25 33.82 -7.61
CA LYS A 59 9.00 35.00 -7.18
C LYS A 59 9.72 34.67 -5.88
N TYR A 60 10.95 35.14 -5.79
CA TYR A 60 11.80 35.02 -4.60
C TYR A 60 11.86 36.39 -3.91
N GLY A 61 11.40 36.45 -2.66
CA GLY A 61 11.47 37.62 -1.80
C GLY A 61 12.62 37.54 -0.81
N THR A 62 12.63 38.42 0.18
CA THR A 62 13.69 38.48 1.19
C THR A 62 13.39 37.67 2.45
N GLY A 63 12.15 37.20 2.65
CA GLY A 63 11.74 36.50 3.86
C GLY A 63 11.72 37.40 5.11
N THR A 64 11.62 38.71 4.93
CA THR A 64 11.69 39.70 6.01
C THR A 64 10.42 40.52 6.09
N THR A 65 10.00 40.87 7.31
CA THR A 65 8.97 41.87 7.52
C THR A 65 9.54 43.27 7.26
N THR A 66 8.93 44.01 6.34
CA THR A 66 9.23 45.41 6.05
C THR A 66 8.15 46.32 6.64
N SER A 67 8.37 47.64 6.59
CA SER A 67 7.34 48.63 6.94
C SER A 67 6.09 48.55 6.05
N GLU A 68 6.18 47.89 4.90
CA GLU A 68 5.08 47.72 3.93
C GLU A 68 4.36 46.37 4.08
N GLY A 69 4.84 45.48 4.97
CA GLY A 69 4.26 44.16 5.24
C GLY A 69 5.30 43.03 5.25
N GLU A 70 4.83 41.79 5.42
CA GLU A 70 5.66 40.59 5.30
C GLU A 70 6.01 40.32 3.83
N ASP A 71 7.31 40.27 3.51
CA ASP A 71 7.78 39.80 2.20
C ASP A 71 8.18 38.32 2.31
N PRO A 72 7.35 37.37 1.84
CA PRO A 72 7.64 35.94 1.96
C PRO A 72 8.85 35.57 1.10
N LEU A 73 9.59 34.53 1.51
CA LEU A 73 10.72 34.04 0.73
C LEU A 73 10.25 33.54 -0.65
N ILE A 74 9.08 32.89 -0.70
CA ILE A 74 8.47 32.38 -1.93
C ILE A 74 7.05 32.92 -2.10
N SER A 75 6.76 33.44 -3.30
CA SER A 75 5.38 33.64 -3.76
C SER A 75 5.15 33.06 -5.15
N ILE A 76 3.96 32.53 -5.39
CA ILE A 76 3.57 31.89 -6.65
C ILE A 76 2.32 32.57 -7.17
N LEU A 77 2.36 32.99 -8.44
CA LEU A 77 1.26 33.69 -9.12
C LEU A 77 0.89 32.98 -10.43
N PRO A 78 -0.38 32.95 -10.83
CA PRO A 78 -0.77 32.45 -12.15
C PRO A 78 -0.25 33.38 -13.26
N VAL A 79 0.25 32.81 -14.37
CA VAL A 79 0.83 33.61 -15.48
C VAL A 79 -0.23 34.41 -16.26
N ASN A 80 -1.47 33.93 -16.31
CA ASN A 80 -2.57 34.52 -17.09
C ASN A 80 -3.70 35.11 -16.21
N SER A 81 -3.41 35.54 -14.99
CA SER A 81 -4.47 36.07 -14.11
C SER A 81 -4.98 37.43 -14.61
N ALA A 82 -6.27 37.50 -14.94
CA ALA A 82 -6.97 38.76 -15.23
C ALA A 82 -7.28 39.57 -13.95
N THR A 83 -7.04 39.00 -12.77
CA THR A 83 -7.25 39.67 -11.49
C THR A 83 -6.01 40.49 -11.11
N VAL A 84 -6.18 41.81 -11.12
CA VAL A 84 -5.17 42.83 -10.79
C VAL A 84 -4.73 42.77 -9.31
N ASN A 85 -5.42 42.00 -8.47
CA ASN A 85 -5.13 41.85 -7.05
C ASN A 85 -4.80 40.39 -6.68
N GLY A 86 -3.52 40.03 -6.83
CA GLY A 86 -2.76 39.16 -5.90
C GLY A 86 -3.42 37.91 -5.32
N ALA A 87 -4.35 37.26 -6.02
CA ALA A 87 -4.94 36.03 -5.50
C ALA A 87 -3.89 34.92 -5.58
N GLY A 88 -3.28 34.63 -4.43
CA GLY A 88 -2.17 33.68 -4.32
C GLY A 88 -2.60 32.27 -4.73
N VAL A 89 -1.69 31.54 -5.35
CA VAL A 89 -1.90 30.13 -5.70
C VAL A 89 -2.01 29.31 -4.42
N ALA A 90 -3.07 28.52 -4.29
CA ALA A 90 -3.19 27.58 -3.18
C ALA A 90 -2.29 26.37 -3.44
N VAL A 91 -1.38 26.07 -2.51
CA VAL A 91 -0.49 24.90 -2.62
C VAL A 91 -0.77 23.93 -1.49
N TYR A 92 -0.84 22.66 -1.83
CA TYR A 92 -1.05 21.55 -0.91
C TYR A 92 0.13 20.58 -1.01
N ILE A 93 0.59 20.07 0.14
CA ILE A 93 1.49 18.92 0.22
C ILE A 93 0.75 17.81 0.95
N ASP A 94 0.61 16.65 0.31
CA ASP A 94 -0.09 15.48 0.87
C ASP A 94 -1.47 15.86 1.47
N ASP A 95 -2.24 16.61 0.69
CA ASP A 95 -3.58 17.12 1.03
C ASP A 95 -3.63 18.21 2.13
N PHE A 96 -2.49 18.62 2.69
CA PHE A 96 -2.40 19.74 3.62
C PHE A 96 -2.11 21.06 2.92
N ARG A 97 -3.00 22.04 3.10
CA ARG A 97 -2.81 23.40 2.56
C ARG A 97 -1.66 24.10 3.28
N LEU A 98 -0.71 24.62 2.51
CA LEU A 98 0.38 25.42 3.04
C LEU A 98 -0.12 26.82 3.41
N SER A 99 0.24 27.26 4.63
CA SER A 99 0.06 28.65 5.08
C SER A 99 1.16 29.58 4.57
N SER A 100 2.39 29.07 4.44
CA SER A 100 3.53 29.71 3.79
C SER A 100 4.12 28.80 2.73
N LEU A 101 4.50 29.39 1.59
CA LEU A 101 5.14 28.67 0.48
C LEU A 101 6.66 28.54 0.65
N ASP A 102 7.22 29.12 1.70
CA ASP A 102 8.67 29.11 1.96
C ASP A 102 9.20 27.69 2.18
N LEU A 103 8.34 26.76 2.63
CA LEU A 103 8.64 25.34 2.74
C LEU A 103 9.10 24.73 1.40
N LEU A 104 8.63 25.28 0.28
CA LEU A 104 9.00 24.82 -1.06
C LEU A 104 10.43 25.21 -1.45
N PHE A 105 11.04 26.19 -0.77
CA PHE A 105 12.36 26.72 -1.14
C PHE A 105 13.45 25.64 -1.15
N ASN A 106 13.40 24.69 -0.21
CA ASN A 106 14.36 23.58 -0.12
C ASN A 106 13.79 22.23 -0.54
N LEU A 107 12.55 22.20 -1.06
CA LEU A 107 11.89 20.95 -1.40
C LEU A 107 12.42 20.43 -2.75
N GLN A 108 13.09 19.28 -2.72
CA GLN A 108 13.67 18.69 -3.92
C GLN A 108 12.59 17.99 -4.75
N THR A 109 12.68 18.12 -6.06
CA THR A 109 11.79 17.38 -6.98
C THR A 109 11.99 15.86 -6.85
N ALA A 110 13.14 15.40 -6.35
CA ALA A 110 13.44 13.99 -6.10
C ALA A 110 12.48 13.35 -5.08
N ASP A 111 12.03 14.15 -4.10
CA ASP A 111 11.17 13.72 -2.99
C ASP A 111 9.69 13.70 -3.38
N ILE A 112 9.35 14.12 -4.60
CA ILE A 112 7.98 14.24 -5.09
C ILE A 112 7.63 13.03 -5.96
N ASP A 113 6.47 12.42 -5.70
CA ASP A 113 5.93 11.36 -6.58
C ASP A 113 5.07 11.96 -7.68
N GLN A 114 4.20 12.90 -7.32
CA GLN A 114 3.21 13.43 -8.25
C GLN A 114 2.89 14.89 -8.01
N VAL A 115 2.61 15.61 -9.08
CA VAL A 115 2.11 16.99 -9.02
C VAL A 115 0.84 17.10 -9.87
N LEU A 116 -0.18 17.72 -9.30
CA LEU A 116 -1.39 18.12 -10.02
C LEU A 116 -1.44 19.64 -10.08
N VAL A 117 -1.83 20.14 -11.25
CA VAL A 117 -1.95 21.56 -11.51
C VAL A 117 -3.33 21.85 -12.05
N ASP A 118 -4.06 22.66 -11.29
CA ASP A 118 -5.29 23.29 -11.72
C ASP A 118 -5.04 24.78 -11.87
N ARG A 119 -4.93 25.25 -13.12
CA ARG A 119 -4.69 26.67 -13.40
C ARG A 119 -5.94 27.53 -13.23
N ASN A 120 -7.11 26.92 -13.24
CA ASN A 120 -8.38 27.64 -13.31
C ASN A 120 -9.03 27.80 -11.92
N GLY A 121 -8.58 27.03 -10.92
CA GLY A 121 -9.12 27.08 -9.56
C GLY A 121 -10.43 26.30 -9.40
N ALA A 122 -10.65 25.28 -10.23
CA ALA A 122 -11.75 24.32 -10.10
C ALA A 122 -11.73 23.55 -8.77
N ILE A 123 -10.55 23.29 -8.18
CA ILE A 123 -10.41 22.52 -6.93
C ILE A 123 -10.88 23.34 -5.72
N THR A 124 -10.48 24.61 -5.65
CA THR A 124 -10.78 25.50 -4.52
C THR A 124 -12.05 26.32 -4.75
N GLY A 125 -12.63 26.29 -5.95
CA GLY A 125 -13.73 27.17 -6.37
C GLY A 125 -13.32 28.64 -6.55
N LEU A 126 -12.06 28.99 -6.27
CA LEU A 126 -11.50 30.34 -6.40
C LEU A 126 -10.98 30.56 -7.81
N SER A 127 -11.92 30.90 -8.70
CA SER A 127 -11.63 31.15 -10.12
C SER A 127 -10.46 32.10 -10.31
N GLY A 128 -9.46 31.65 -11.08
CA GLY A 128 -8.28 32.45 -11.46
C GLY A 128 -7.09 32.44 -10.50
N SER A 129 -7.22 31.86 -9.29
CA SER A 129 -6.09 31.79 -8.34
C SER A 129 -5.19 30.57 -8.56
N GLY A 130 -5.73 29.51 -9.18
CA GLY A 130 -5.01 28.26 -9.40
C GLY A 130 -4.73 27.47 -8.12
N THR A 131 -4.54 26.16 -8.26
CA THR A 131 -4.24 25.22 -7.17
C THR A 131 -3.15 24.24 -7.62
N ILE A 132 -2.19 23.98 -6.74
CA ILE A 132 -1.13 23.00 -6.94
C ILE A 132 -1.22 21.96 -5.82
N LEU A 133 -1.29 20.69 -6.19
CA LEU A 133 -1.19 19.57 -5.24
C LEU A 133 0.12 18.86 -5.49
N ILE A 134 0.89 18.68 -4.43
CA ILE A 134 2.18 18.01 -4.42
C ILE A 134 2.03 16.78 -3.53
N TYR A 135 2.29 15.61 -4.09
CA TYR A 135 2.30 14.36 -3.35
C TYR A 135 3.72 13.88 -3.17
N THR A 136 4.13 13.71 -1.92
CA THR A 136 5.47 13.25 -1.59
C THR A 136 5.62 11.77 -1.87
N ARG A 137 6.85 11.36 -2.16
CA ARG A 137 7.17 10.00 -2.53
C ARG A 137 7.40 9.16 -1.28
N LYS A 138 6.70 8.03 -1.20
CA LYS A 138 6.84 7.05 -0.09
C LYS A 138 8.06 6.14 -0.23
N VAL A 139 8.60 5.99 -1.44
CA VAL A 139 9.76 5.13 -1.76
C VAL A 139 10.78 5.93 -2.55
N PRO A 140 12.09 5.87 -2.28
CA PRO A 140 13.07 6.68 -3.03
C PRO A 140 12.99 6.48 -4.55
N LEU A 141 13.22 7.57 -5.29
CA LEU A 141 13.37 7.48 -6.74
C LEU A 141 14.69 6.77 -7.07
N GLU A 142 14.63 5.84 -8.03
CA GLU A 142 15.78 5.02 -8.42
C GLU A 142 17.00 5.88 -8.82
N GLY A 143 18.12 5.70 -8.11
CA GLY A 143 19.35 6.48 -8.30
C GLY A 143 19.45 7.79 -7.50
N TYR A 144 18.46 8.11 -6.65
CA TYR A 144 18.48 9.24 -5.71
C TYR A 144 18.63 8.79 -4.25
N SER A 145 19.03 7.54 -4.00
CA SER A 145 19.14 6.92 -2.67
C SER A 145 20.42 7.29 -1.89
N ASN A 146 20.77 8.59 -1.82
CA ASN A 146 21.99 9.04 -1.14
C ASN A 146 21.76 9.57 0.29
N GLN A 147 20.58 9.40 0.85
CA GLN A 147 20.33 9.75 2.25
C GLN A 147 19.91 8.49 3.01
N LYS A 148 20.60 8.25 4.14
CA LYS A 148 20.09 7.38 5.21
C LYS A 148 18.71 7.92 5.56
N GLN A 149 17.69 7.32 4.96
CA GLN A 149 16.32 7.73 5.21
C GLN A 149 16.04 7.36 6.66
N SER A 150 15.72 8.37 7.48
CA SER A 150 14.85 8.15 8.62
C SER A 150 13.52 7.71 8.03
N SER A 151 13.41 6.43 7.75
CA SER A 151 12.18 5.83 7.30
C SER A 151 11.20 5.96 8.45
N TYR A 152 10.18 6.80 8.30
CA TYR A 152 8.92 6.60 9.04
C TYR A 152 8.25 5.27 8.67
N ILE A 153 8.85 4.50 7.74
CA ILE A 153 8.61 3.07 7.59
C ILE A 153 9.38 2.39 8.71
N THR A 154 8.66 2.00 9.76
CA THR A 154 9.15 0.99 10.69
C THR A 154 9.27 -0.31 9.93
N GLU A 155 10.48 -0.65 9.53
CA GLU A 155 10.77 -1.96 8.95
C GLU A 155 10.72 -2.98 10.08
N TYR A 156 9.59 -3.67 10.21
CA TYR A 156 9.45 -4.79 11.14
C TYR A 156 10.02 -6.04 10.46
N SER A 157 11.24 -6.40 10.81
CA SER A 157 11.74 -7.75 10.56
C SER A 157 11.02 -8.70 11.52
N LEU A 158 10.04 -9.44 11.00
CA LEU A 158 9.45 -10.56 11.71
C LEU A 158 10.48 -11.69 11.75
N ASP A 159 11.24 -11.80 12.84
CA ASP A 159 12.18 -12.92 13.05
C ASP A 159 11.44 -14.27 13.11
N LYS A 160 10.14 -14.25 13.43
CA LYS A 160 9.26 -15.41 13.55
C LYS A 160 7.89 -15.09 12.93
N GLY A 161 7.75 -15.31 11.63
CA GLY A 161 6.52 -14.98 10.87
C GLY A 161 5.39 -16.01 10.96
N PHE A 162 5.67 -17.22 11.47
CA PHE A 162 4.68 -18.28 11.60
C PHE A 162 4.64 -18.80 13.04
N GLU A 163 3.42 -19.12 13.48
CA GLU A 163 3.21 -19.81 14.75
C GLU A 163 3.75 -21.25 14.62
N PRO A 164 4.43 -21.80 15.64
CA PRO A 164 4.79 -23.21 15.63
C PRO A 164 3.55 -24.08 15.45
N ILE A 165 3.74 -25.23 14.81
CA ILE A 165 2.67 -26.19 14.56
C ILE A 165 2.05 -26.59 15.90
N LYS A 166 0.75 -26.30 16.06
CA LYS A 166 0.00 -26.65 17.27
C LYS A 166 -0.33 -28.13 17.24
N GLU A 167 0.02 -28.83 18.32
CA GLU A 167 -0.48 -30.18 18.56
C GLU A 167 -2.00 -30.10 18.79
N PHE A 168 -2.76 -30.89 18.03
CA PHE A 168 -4.19 -30.99 18.22
C PHE A 168 -4.51 -31.85 19.44
N TYR A 169 -5.41 -31.37 20.29
CA TYR A 169 -6.03 -32.18 21.33
C TYR A 169 -7.44 -32.55 20.90
N THR A 170 -7.78 -33.84 20.95
CA THR A 170 -9.17 -34.27 20.76
C THR A 170 -9.99 -33.85 21.97
N PRO A 171 -11.05 -33.02 21.79
CA PRO A 171 -11.92 -32.67 22.91
C PRO A 171 -12.58 -33.93 23.50
N LYS A 172 -12.80 -33.94 24.81
CA LYS A 172 -13.52 -35.04 25.48
C LYS A 172 -15.03 -34.89 25.26
N TYR A 173 -15.54 -35.55 24.23
CA TYR A 173 -16.98 -35.58 23.96
C TYR A 173 -17.68 -36.63 24.84
N LEU A 174 -18.85 -36.26 25.38
CA LEU A 174 -19.66 -37.17 26.20
C LEU A 174 -20.35 -38.26 25.37
N ASN A 175 -20.72 -37.96 24.11
CA ASN A 175 -21.45 -38.88 23.24
C ASN A 175 -21.21 -38.59 21.75
N TYR A 176 -20.45 -39.46 21.10
CA TYR A 176 -20.16 -39.41 19.66
C TYR A 176 -21.37 -39.69 18.77
N SER A 177 -22.39 -40.40 19.27
CA SER A 177 -23.60 -40.74 18.51
C SER A 177 -24.64 -39.61 18.48
N SER A 178 -24.44 -38.54 19.25
CA SER A 178 -25.35 -37.38 19.28
C SER A 178 -25.38 -36.65 17.94
N SER A 179 -26.53 -36.08 17.58
CA SER A 179 -26.66 -35.27 16.35
C SER A 179 -25.73 -34.05 16.37
N GLY A 180 -25.52 -33.44 17.53
CA GLY A 180 -24.57 -32.34 17.69
C GLY A 180 -23.14 -32.75 17.32
N PHE A 181 -22.66 -33.89 17.81
CA PHE A 181 -21.34 -34.40 17.43
C PHE A 181 -21.29 -34.81 15.96
N LYS A 182 -22.28 -35.54 15.46
CA LYS A 182 -22.30 -35.98 14.05
C LYS A 182 -22.24 -34.82 13.05
N ASN A 183 -22.79 -33.67 13.41
CA ASN A 183 -22.82 -32.50 12.54
C ASN A 183 -21.61 -31.56 12.70
N TYR A 184 -21.03 -31.46 13.91
CA TYR A 184 -20.04 -30.41 14.23
C TYR A 184 -18.82 -30.90 15.02
N GLY A 185 -18.78 -32.17 15.41
CA GLY A 185 -17.72 -32.77 16.20
C GLY A 185 -16.43 -32.93 15.39
N THR A 186 -15.30 -32.60 16.01
CA THR A 186 -13.97 -32.82 15.42
C THR A 186 -13.34 -34.06 16.06
N ILE A 187 -13.01 -35.06 15.24
CA ILE A 187 -12.37 -36.30 15.71
C ILE A 187 -10.86 -36.10 15.88
N HIS A 188 -10.24 -35.53 14.86
CA HIS A 188 -8.79 -35.33 14.76
C HIS A 188 -8.50 -34.17 13.80
N TRP A 189 -7.38 -33.50 14.03
CA TRP A 189 -6.80 -32.51 13.12
C TRP A 189 -5.31 -32.77 13.02
N GLU A 190 -4.82 -32.95 11.79
CA GLU A 190 -3.40 -33.07 11.50
C GLU A 190 -2.97 -31.84 10.70
N ALA A 191 -2.19 -30.96 11.34
CA ALA A 191 -1.81 -29.68 10.75
C ALA A 191 -0.64 -29.81 9.76
N GLN A 192 0.21 -30.83 9.97
CA GLN A 192 1.37 -31.06 9.13
C GLN A 192 1.41 -32.52 8.70
N LEU A 193 1.01 -32.75 7.44
CA LEU A 193 1.11 -34.06 6.83
C LEU A 193 2.04 -33.97 5.62
N GLN A 194 3.28 -34.44 5.79
CA GLN A 194 4.26 -34.48 4.71
C GLN A 194 4.14 -35.82 3.96
N PRO A 195 3.77 -35.82 2.66
CA PRO A 195 3.75 -37.05 1.87
C PRO A 195 5.17 -37.60 1.68
N ASP A 196 5.27 -38.92 1.56
CA ASP A 196 6.49 -39.60 1.19
C ASP A 196 6.87 -39.32 -0.28
N LYS A 197 7.99 -39.91 -0.73
CA LYS A 197 8.47 -39.75 -2.11
C LYS A 197 7.49 -40.24 -3.18
N ASN A 198 6.50 -41.04 -2.80
CA ASN A 198 5.45 -41.56 -3.67
C ASN A 198 4.15 -40.73 -3.58
N GLY A 199 4.16 -39.63 -2.83
CA GLY A 199 2.98 -38.78 -2.60
C GLY A 199 1.97 -39.39 -1.62
N SER A 200 2.37 -40.37 -0.82
CA SER A 200 1.50 -41.04 0.16
C SER A 200 1.82 -40.58 1.58
N ALA A 201 0.78 -40.38 2.40
CA ALA A 201 0.94 -40.06 3.81
C ALA A 201 0.06 -40.95 4.68
N LEU A 202 0.55 -41.27 5.88
CA LEU A 202 -0.15 -42.14 6.82
C LEU A 202 -0.30 -41.42 8.17
N PHE A 203 -1.52 -41.40 8.69
CA PHE A 203 -1.83 -40.87 10.02
C PHE A 203 -2.89 -41.77 10.67
N LYS A 204 -3.09 -41.62 11.98
CA LYS A 204 -4.06 -42.40 12.76
C LYS A 204 -5.04 -41.46 13.43
N ILE A 205 -6.31 -41.88 13.49
CA ILE A 205 -7.36 -41.16 14.19
C ILE A 205 -7.99 -42.05 15.26
N PRO A 206 -8.59 -41.48 16.32
CA PRO A 206 -9.40 -42.24 17.26
C PRO A 206 -10.57 -42.94 16.55
N ASP A 207 -10.82 -44.20 16.90
CA ASP A 207 -12.03 -44.90 16.48
C ASP A 207 -13.21 -44.44 17.35
N THR A 208 -14.18 -43.76 16.72
CA THR A 208 -15.39 -43.27 17.39
C THR A 208 -16.56 -44.26 17.31
N GLY A 209 -16.40 -45.39 16.62
CA GLY A 209 -17.47 -46.37 16.41
C GLY A 209 -18.58 -45.91 15.46
N LEU A 210 -18.40 -44.79 14.75
CA LEU A 210 -19.38 -44.27 13.79
C LEU A 210 -19.31 -45.03 12.45
N GLU A 211 -20.45 -45.08 11.76
CA GLU A 211 -20.60 -45.71 10.42
C GLU A 211 -19.71 -45.09 9.35
N GLY A 212 -19.39 -43.80 9.47
CA GLY A 212 -18.51 -43.12 8.55
C GLY A 212 -17.92 -41.85 9.13
N VAL A 213 -16.79 -41.45 8.55
CA VAL A 213 -16.04 -40.24 8.90
C VAL A 213 -15.76 -39.43 7.64
N THR A 214 -15.96 -38.12 7.72
CA THR A 214 -15.65 -37.18 6.63
C THR A 214 -14.36 -36.43 6.94
N PHE A 215 -13.42 -36.49 6.00
CA PHE A 215 -12.15 -35.78 6.02
C PHE A 215 -12.24 -34.53 5.14
N TYR A 216 -11.75 -33.43 5.67
CA TYR A 216 -11.49 -32.19 4.92
C TYR A 216 -9.98 -32.08 4.76
N ILE A 217 -9.50 -32.12 3.52
CA ILE A 217 -8.09 -32.16 3.16
C ILE A 217 -7.78 -30.86 2.46
N GLU A 218 -6.99 -30.02 3.13
CA GLU A 218 -6.58 -28.70 2.64
C GLU A 218 -5.05 -28.64 2.59
N GLY A 219 -4.49 -28.02 1.57
CA GLY A 219 -3.05 -27.91 1.44
C GLY A 219 -2.58 -27.11 0.23
N MET A 220 -1.26 -27.10 0.03
CA MET A 220 -0.62 -26.41 -1.07
C MET A 220 0.53 -27.27 -1.61
N GLY A 221 0.61 -27.40 -2.93
CA GLY A 221 1.71 -28.05 -3.63
C GLY A 221 2.99 -27.23 -3.59
N SER A 222 4.11 -27.85 -3.95
CA SER A 222 5.43 -27.19 -4.01
C SER A 222 5.51 -26.06 -5.05
N ASP A 223 4.60 -26.06 -6.01
CA ASP A 223 4.44 -25.02 -7.03
C ASP A 223 3.45 -23.90 -6.62
N GLY A 224 2.87 -23.98 -5.42
CA GLY A 224 1.86 -23.05 -4.93
C GLY A 224 0.41 -23.41 -5.33
N THR A 225 0.19 -24.55 -6.00
CA THR A 225 -1.17 -25.01 -6.35
C THR A 225 -1.95 -25.35 -5.07
N LEU A 226 -3.15 -24.79 -4.91
CA LEU A 226 -4.02 -25.07 -3.75
C LEU A 226 -4.78 -26.38 -3.91
N ILE A 227 -4.89 -27.14 -2.82
CA ILE A 227 -5.60 -28.42 -2.74
C ILE A 227 -6.72 -28.26 -1.72
N SER A 228 -7.95 -28.58 -2.13
CA SER A 228 -9.11 -28.72 -1.24
C SER A 228 -9.89 -29.95 -1.66
N LYS A 229 -10.13 -30.87 -0.74
CA LYS A 229 -10.86 -32.12 -1.02
C LYS A 229 -11.63 -32.59 0.21
N ILE A 230 -12.88 -32.99 -0.03
CA ILE A 230 -13.70 -33.67 0.97
C ILE A 230 -13.78 -35.15 0.62
N GLN A 231 -13.48 -36.02 1.58
CA GLN A 231 -13.54 -37.47 1.41
C GLN A 231 -14.24 -38.12 2.58
N THR A 232 -15.31 -38.86 2.33
CA THR A 232 -15.95 -39.70 3.35
C THR A 232 -15.46 -41.14 3.23
N ILE A 233 -15.13 -41.74 4.38
CA ILE A 233 -14.76 -43.16 4.50
C ILE A 233 -15.79 -43.82 5.40
N GLN A 234 -16.36 -44.93 4.93
CA GLN A 234 -17.28 -45.75 5.71
C GLN A 234 -16.50 -46.78 6.53
N ASN A 235 -16.87 -46.96 7.79
CA ASN A 235 -16.31 -47.97 8.67
C ASN A 235 -16.88 -49.34 8.27
N LYS A 236 -16.01 -50.25 7.83
CA LYS A 236 -16.42 -51.60 7.41
C LYS A 236 -16.77 -52.53 8.58
N ASN A 237 -16.55 -52.09 9.82
CA ASN A 237 -16.83 -52.85 11.04
C ASN A 237 -18.07 -52.33 11.80
N SER A 238 -18.85 -51.43 11.20
CA SER A 238 -20.11 -50.98 11.81
C SER A 238 -21.17 -52.09 11.68
N ASN A 239 -21.41 -52.76 12.81
CA ASN A 239 -22.61 -53.58 13.02
C ASN A 239 -23.84 -52.70 13.23
#